data_AF-A0A8K0XJ95-F1
#
_entry.id   AF-A0A8K0XJ95-F1
#
_cell.length_a   1.000
_cell.length_b   1.000
_cell.length_c   1.000
_cell.angle_alpha   90.00
_cell.angle_beta   90.00
_cell.angle_gamma   90.00
#
_symmetry.space_group_name_H-M   'P 1'
#
loop_
_entity.id
_entity.type
_entity.pdbx_description
1 polymer ?
#
loop_
_entity_poly.entity_id
_entity_poly.type
_entity_poly.pdbx_seq_one_letter_code
_entity_poly.pdbx_strand_id
1 'polypeptide(L)'
;MEKIIIWIELYRFQGQDNNSFERMNWLVILFEWFHLVMAFANSLHKQYLGNTASHGLMHAFTLLEKKGLNTNLYDTICYVTEAHFRTCWKAVAGVKSLAELQSETKSKCPSQLQALVVDIVKKLVSSETLHHMYAYSDEDLNDILCASIMWNCDALRYVDLDDAIKSEDIGVMEETLLHLLFRFVGGNNSKYTIEVLELLQCWLVNFTGKYHTHMPISKAQEYNIKAVKVGPNAPWDDMKRTKPAIPTLHAVHKYLERQIYTLQCGSSHTDPSQEHDLQTLDNVYQSSDIHARGKSDQVTDICDKW
;
A
#
# COMPACT_ATOMS: atom_id res chain seq x y z
N MET A 1 7.10 -3.69 -26.85
CA MET A 1 7.04 -2.48 -26.01
C MET A 1 5.70 -1.83 -26.27
N GLU A 2 4.64 -2.47 -25.79
CA GLU A 2 3.27 -2.10 -26.10
C GLU A 2 2.38 -2.47 -24.91
N LYS A 3 1.57 -1.49 -24.51
CA LYS A 3 0.34 -1.59 -23.72
C LYS A 3 0.50 -1.68 -22.19
N ILE A 4 0.70 -0.49 -21.64
CA ILE A 4 0.00 0.02 -20.44
C ILE A 4 -1.51 0.00 -20.75
N ILE A 5 -2.13 -1.18 -20.76
CA ILE A 5 -3.60 -1.32 -20.80
C ILE A 5 -3.94 -2.64 -20.12
N ILE A 6 -3.95 -2.68 -18.79
CA ILE A 6 -4.95 -3.40 -17.97
C ILE A 6 -5.04 -2.66 -16.62
N TRP A 7 -5.65 -1.48 -16.60
CA TRP A 7 -6.03 -0.76 -15.35
C TRP A 7 -7.56 -0.55 -15.28
N ILE A 8 -8.35 -1.46 -15.88
CA ILE A 8 -9.80 -1.26 -16.09
C ILE A 8 -10.66 -2.52 -15.79
N GLU A 9 -10.12 -3.67 -15.39
CA GLU A 9 -10.99 -4.86 -15.22
C GLU A 9 -11.71 -4.99 -13.86
N LEU A 10 -11.45 -4.10 -12.88
CA LEU A 10 -12.39 -3.85 -11.77
C LEU A 10 -13.28 -2.61 -11.98
N TYR A 11 -13.14 -1.89 -13.11
CA TYR A 11 -13.95 -0.70 -13.44
C TYR A 11 -15.30 -1.04 -14.09
N ARG A 12 -15.60 -2.31 -14.39
CA ARG A 12 -16.73 -2.70 -15.25
C ARG A 12 -18.12 -2.84 -14.59
N PHE A 13 -18.27 -2.50 -13.31
CA PHE A 13 -19.59 -2.42 -12.65
C PHE A 13 -19.92 -1.01 -12.09
N GLN A 14 -19.28 0.04 -12.61
CA GLN A 14 -19.41 1.44 -12.14
C GLN A 14 -20.78 2.11 -12.37
N GLY A 15 -21.70 1.52 -13.11
CA GLY A 15 -23.00 2.14 -13.39
C GLY A 15 -23.93 2.24 -12.18
N GLN A 16 -23.66 1.52 -11.08
CA GLN A 16 -24.56 1.42 -9.92
C GLN A 16 -23.87 1.62 -8.55
N ASP A 17 -22.55 1.90 -8.52
CA ASP A 17 -21.78 2.06 -7.28
C ASP A 17 -21.70 3.53 -6.85
N ASN A 18 -22.81 4.01 -6.28
CA ASN A 18 -23.04 5.42 -5.95
C ASN A 18 -22.16 5.96 -4.81
N ASN A 19 -21.48 5.09 -4.05
CA ASN A 19 -20.59 5.48 -2.95
C ASN A 19 -19.11 5.19 -3.24
N SER A 20 -18.75 4.78 -4.46
CA SER A 20 -17.34 4.64 -4.89
C SER A 20 -16.53 5.94 -4.77
N PHE A 21 -17.17 7.08 -5.03
CA PHE A 21 -16.60 8.41 -4.84
C PHE A 21 -16.35 8.73 -3.36
N GLU A 22 -17.30 8.35 -2.49
CA GLU A 22 -17.24 8.57 -1.03
C GLU A 22 -16.24 7.64 -0.34
N ARG A 23 -16.09 6.41 -0.83
CA ARG A 23 -15.04 5.47 -0.43
C ARG A 23 -13.67 5.83 -1.02
N MET A 24 -13.59 6.90 -1.81
CA MET A 24 -12.33 7.41 -2.35
C MET A 24 -11.58 6.37 -3.23
N ASN A 25 -12.32 5.49 -3.91
CA ASN A 25 -11.78 4.46 -4.81
C ASN A 25 -10.99 5.03 -6.03
N TRP A 26 -10.95 6.35 -6.18
CA TRP A 26 -10.22 7.09 -7.20
C TRP A 26 -8.85 7.61 -6.72
N LEU A 27 -8.53 7.52 -5.42
CA LEU A 27 -7.27 7.95 -4.85
C LEU A 27 -6.19 6.89 -5.05
N VAL A 28 -5.23 7.18 -5.95
CA VAL A 28 -3.95 6.45 -5.99
C VAL A 28 -3.05 7.05 -4.91
N ILE A 29 -2.98 6.40 -3.76
CA ILE A 29 -2.05 6.78 -2.70
C ILE A 29 -0.64 6.36 -3.16
N LEU A 30 0.15 7.33 -3.63
CA LEU A 30 1.59 7.14 -3.89
C LEU A 30 2.33 7.03 -2.56
N PHE A 31 2.23 5.86 -1.95
CA PHE A 31 2.95 5.51 -0.74
C PHE A 31 4.17 4.66 -1.10
N GLU A 32 5.29 4.88 -0.39
CA GLU A 32 6.54 4.16 -0.62
C GLU A 32 6.51 2.73 -0.07
N TRP A 33 5.60 1.89 -0.59
CA TRP A 33 5.39 0.49 -0.20
C TRP A 33 6.69 -0.32 -0.17
N PHE A 34 7.63 -0.02 -1.07
CA PHE A 34 8.96 -0.63 -1.07
C PHE A 34 9.70 -0.46 0.27
N HIS A 35 9.74 0.77 0.83
CA HIS A 35 10.39 1.01 2.11
C HIS A 35 9.65 0.35 3.27
N LEU A 36 8.31 0.27 3.19
CA LEU A 36 7.49 -0.37 4.20
C LEU A 36 7.70 -1.89 4.23
N VAL A 37 7.77 -2.55 3.06
CA VAL A 37 8.10 -3.97 2.92
C VAL A 37 9.51 -4.24 3.46
N MET A 38 10.49 -3.39 3.13
CA MET A 38 11.85 -3.50 3.68
C MET A 38 11.89 -3.32 5.20
N ALA A 39 11.10 -2.40 5.76
CA ALA A 39 10.97 -2.21 7.19
C ALA A 39 10.32 -3.42 7.88
N PHE A 40 9.31 -4.02 7.25
CA PHE A 40 8.67 -5.24 7.73
C PHE A 40 9.66 -6.42 7.74
N ALA A 41 10.38 -6.65 6.63
CA ALA A 41 11.41 -7.68 6.55
C ALA A 41 12.47 -7.52 7.64
N ASN A 42 12.96 -6.28 7.85
CA ASN A 42 13.92 -5.98 8.91
C ASN A 42 13.35 -6.22 10.31
N SER A 43 12.06 -5.95 10.52
CA SER A 43 11.38 -6.24 11.79
C SER A 43 11.28 -7.76 12.03
N LEU A 44 10.94 -8.55 11.01
CA LEU A 44 10.96 -10.02 11.09
C LEU A 44 12.38 -10.52 11.41
N HIS A 45 13.38 -10.00 10.70
CA HIS A 45 14.78 -10.35 10.92
C HIS A 45 15.19 -10.11 12.38
N LYS A 46 14.92 -8.92 12.93
CA LYS A 46 15.30 -8.59 14.31
C LYS A 46 14.61 -9.49 15.34
N GLN A 47 13.33 -9.78 15.16
CA GLN A 47 12.55 -10.58 16.11
C GLN A 47 12.93 -12.07 16.07
N TYR A 48 13.17 -12.61 14.87
CA TYR A 48 13.34 -14.04 14.66
C TYR A 48 14.77 -14.45 14.30
N LEU A 49 15.76 -13.57 14.48
CA LEU A 49 17.16 -13.86 14.14
C LEU A 49 17.65 -15.13 14.87
N GLY A 50 17.47 -15.16 16.19
CA GLY A 50 17.99 -16.23 17.03
C GLY A 50 19.51 -16.41 16.89
N ASN A 51 19.97 -17.62 17.18
CA ASN A 51 21.36 -18.05 17.01
C ASN A 51 21.43 -19.33 16.14
N THR A 52 22.64 -19.79 15.82
CA THR A 52 22.86 -20.98 14.97
C THR A 52 22.41 -22.30 15.61
N ALA A 53 22.28 -22.35 16.93
CA ALA A 53 21.80 -23.52 17.69
C ALA A 53 20.27 -23.54 17.87
N SER A 54 19.61 -22.41 17.63
CA SER A 54 18.15 -22.27 17.66
C SER A 54 17.52 -22.55 16.29
N HIS A 55 16.20 -22.55 16.19
CA HIS A 55 15.48 -22.70 14.93
C HIS A 55 15.12 -21.34 14.27
N GLY A 56 15.87 -20.28 14.57
CA GLY A 56 15.67 -18.93 14.01
C GLY A 56 16.32 -18.70 12.64
N LEU A 57 16.22 -17.48 12.12
CA LEU A 57 16.76 -17.11 10.80
C LEU A 57 18.27 -17.31 10.69
N MET A 58 19.04 -17.09 11.75
CA MET A 58 20.49 -17.31 11.77
C MET A 58 20.85 -18.77 11.48
N HIS A 59 20.05 -19.71 12.00
CA HIS A 59 20.20 -21.13 11.69
C HIS A 59 19.87 -21.43 10.23
N ALA A 60 18.77 -20.86 9.71
CA ALA A 60 18.41 -20.99 8.30
C ALA A 60 19.50 -20.42 7.36
N PHE A 61 20.05 -19.24 7.67
CA PHE A 61 21.16 -18.66 6.90
C PHE A 61 22.40 -19.56 6.89
N THR A 62 22.70 -20.18 8.03
CA THR A 62 23.84 -21.10 8.17
C THR A 62 23.63 -22.37 7.35
N LEU A 63 22.44 -22.99 7.44
CA LEU A 63 22.09 -24.20 6.70
C LEU A 63 22.06 -23.98 5.18
N LEU A 64 21.60 -22.82 4.74
CA LEU A 64 21.53 -22.48 3.31
C LEU A 64 22.86 -21.96 2.75
N GLU A 65 23.93 -21.99 3.54
CA GLU A 65 25.27 -21.50 3.18
C GLU A 65 25.27 -20.08 2.57
N LYS A 66 24.29 -19.25 2.95
CA LYS A 66 24.16 -17.89 2.43
C LYS A 66 25.21 -17.00 3.09
N LYS A 67 26.35 -16.80 2.39
CA LYS A 67 27.41 -15.87 2.82
C LYS A 67 26.95 -14.41 2.65
N GLY A 68 26.96 -13.67 3.75
CA GLY A 68 26.60 -12.25 3.80
C GLY A 68 25.23 -12.02 4.43
N LEU A 69 25.22 -11.34 5.58
CA LEU A 69 23.99 -10.84 6.21
C LEU A 69 23.39 -9.76 5.30
N ASN A 70 22.12 -9.90 4.92
CA ASN A 70 21.22 -8.88 4.34
C ASN A 70 20.99 -8.82 2.82
N THR A 71 21.82 -9.38 1.93
CA THR A 71 21.56 -9.22 0.48
C THR A 71 20.42 -10.09 -0.05
N ASN A 72 19.98 -11.10 0.71
CA ASN A 72 18.88 -11.95 0.33
C ASN A 72 17.93 -12.29 1.49
N LEU A 73 17.55 -11.26 2.25
CA LEU A 73 16.61 -11.40 3.36
C LEU A 73 15.21 -11.82 2.88
N TYR A 74 14.73 -11.22 1.79
CA TYR A 74 13.43 -11.54 1.19
C TYR A 74 13.33 -13.04 0.82
N ASP A 75 14.22 -13.60 0.00
CA ASP A 75 14.08 -15.00 -0.40
C ASP A 75 14.23 -15.93 0.81
N THR A 76 15.07 -15.58 1.78
CA THR A 76 15.19 -16.39 3.00
C THR A 76 13.90 -16.41 3.80
N ILE A 77 13.22 -15.26 3.98
CA ILE A 77 11.90 -15.21 4.63
C ILE A 77 10.92 -16.09 3.85
N CYS A 78 10.87 -15.98 2.52
CA CYS A 78 9.98 -16.78 1.69
C CYS A 78 10.28 -18.29 1.80
N TYR A 79 11.54 -18.71 1.72
CA TYR A 79 11.93 -20.12 1.84
C TYR A 79 11.64 -20.71 3.21
N VAL A 80 11.93 -19.97 4.28
CA VAL A 80 11.64 -20.41 5.66
C VAL A 80 10.13 -20.51 5.85
N THR A 81 9.37 -19.53 5.38
CA THR A 81 7.90 -19.53 5.43
C THR A 81 7.32 -20.71 4.66
N GLU A 82 7.78 -20.96 3.43
CA GLU A 82 7.34 -22.11 2.65
C GLU A 82 7.66 -23.44 3.36
N ALA A 83 8.86 -23.59 3.92
CA ALA A 83 9.24 -24.78 4.67
C ALA A 83 8.37 -25.01 5.92
N HIS A 84 8.02 -23.92 6.62
CA HIS A 84 7.08 -23.95 7.74
C HIS A 84 5.70 -24.44 7.30
N PHE A 85 5.12 -23.85 6.25
CA PHE A 85 3.79 -24.23 5.78
C PHE A 85 3.76 -25.65 5.20
N ARG A 86 4.80 -26.09 4.49
CA ARG A 86 4.94 -27.50 4.07
C ARG A 86 4.95 -28.45 5.27
N THR A 87 5.53 -28.03 6.39
CA THR A 87 5.55 -28.81 7.63
C THR A 87 4.18 -28.79 8.33
N CYS A 88 3.49 -27.66 8.35
CA CYS A 88 2.12 -27.54 8.84
C CYS A 88 1.16 -28.47 8.08
N TRP A 89 1.26 -28.50 6.75
CA TRP A 89 0.48 -29.40 5.90
C TRP A 89 0.70 -30.87 6.24
N LYS A 90 1.96 -31.31 6.38
CA LYS A 90 2.30 -32.67 6.80
C LYS A 90 1.76 -33.00 8.18
N ALA A 91 1.92 -32.09 9.14
CA ALA A 91 1.50 -32.28 10.52
C ALA A 91 -0.02 -32.41 10.65
N VAL A 92 -0.79 -31.51 10.02
CA VAL A 92 -2.26 -31.52 10.12
C VAL A 92 -2.88 -32.67 9.33
N ALA A 93 -2.32 -33.01 8.16
CA ALA A 93 -2.80 -34.14 7.37
C ALA A 93 -2.34 -35.51 7.90
N GLY A 94 -1.37 -35.56 8.82
CA GLY A 94 -0.81 -36.80 9.35
C GLY A 94 0.03 -37.59 8.35
N VAL A 95 0.58 -36.92 7.33
CA VAL A 95 1.34 -37.53 6.23
C VAL A 95 2.84 -37.26 6.35
N LYS A 96 3.66 -38.15 5.81
CA LYS A 96 5.13 -38.02 5.88
C LYS A 96 5.72 -37.18 4.75
N SER A 97 4.99 -37.06 3.64
CA SER A 97 5.45 -36.32 2.45
C SER A 97 4.33 -35.53 1.77
N LEU A 98 4.71 -34.49 1.01
CA LEU A 98 3.74 -33.74 0.21
C LEU A 98 3.22 -34.55 -0.99
N ALA A 99 3.99 -35.51 -1.48
CA ALA A 99 3.55 -36.42 -2.54
C ALA A 99 2.39 -37.31 -2.04
N GLU A 100 2.49 -37.80 -0.81
CA GLU A 100 1.42 -38.54 -0.14
C GLU A 100 0.17 -37.66 0.02
N LEU A 101 0.34 -36.41 0.51
CA LEU A 101 -0.75 -35.43 0.57
C LEU A 101 -1.41 -35.22 -0.79
N GLN A 102 -0.62 -35.09 -1.86
CA GLN A 102 -1.11 -34.90 -3.22
C GLN A 102 -1.88 -36.13 -3.74
N SER A 103 -1.38 -37.34 -3.46
CA SER A 103 -2.09 -38.57 -3.84
C SER A 103 -3.41 -38.72 -3.10
N GLU A 104 -3.43 -38.40 -1.80
CA GLU A 104 -4.65 -38.43 -1.01
C GLU A 104 -5.62 -37.36 -1.49
N THR A 105 -5.17 -36.12 -1.71
CA THR A 105 -6.03 -35.01 -2.15
C THR A 105 -6.65 -35.23 -3.52
N LYS A 106 -5.96 -35.91 -4.45
CA LYS A 106 -6.55 -36.35 -5.73
C LYS A 106 -7.74 -37.30 -5.56
N SER A 107 -7.77 -38.05 -4.45
CA SER A 107 -8.88 -38.94 -4.09
C SER A 107 -9.90 -38.32 -3.13
N LYS A 108 -9.59 -37.14 -2.56
CA LYS A 108 -10.43 -36.45 -1.56
C LYS A 108 -11.38 -35.44 -2.22
N CYS A 109 -12.49 -35.18 -1.55
CA CYS A 109 -13.42 -34.12 -1.92
C CYS A 109 -12.82 -32.73 -1.59
N PRO A 110 -13.06 -31.66 -2.38
CA PRO A 110 -12.59 -30.30 -2.09
C PRO A 110 -12.88 -29.81 -0.65
N SER A 111 -13.98 -30.25 -0.05
CA SER A 111 -14.34 -29.94 1.34
C SER A 111 -13.35 -30.47 2.38
N GLN A 112 -12.69 -31.61 2.11
CA GLN A 112 -11.69 -32.16 3.01
C GLN A 112 -10.37 -31.39 2.95
N LEU A 113 -10.01 -30.86 1.77
CA LEU A 113 -8.86 -29.97 1.65
C LEU A 113 -9.11 -28.65 2.40
N GLN A 114 -10.32 -28.09 2.26
CA GLN A 114 -10.73 -26.90 3.01
C GLN A 114 -10.67 -27.14 4.53
N ALA A 115 -11.10 -28.32 5.01
CA ALA A 115 -11.01 -28.67 6.42
C ALA A 115 -9.56 -28.69 6.93
N LEU A 116 -8.61 -29.19 6.13
CA LEU A 116 -7.18 -29.15 6.47
C LEU A 116 -6.65 -27.71 6.55
N VAL A 117 -7.03 -26.84 5.62
CA VAL A 117 -6.64 -25.41 5.66
C VAL A 117 -7.18 -24.74 6.92
N VAL A 118 -8.46 -24.96 7.23
CA VAL A 118 -9.09 -24.41 8.44
C VAL A 118 -8.36 -24.88 9.69
N ASP A 119 -7.96 -26.16 9.74
CA ASP A 119 -7.19 -26.70 10.85
C ASP A 119 -5.79 -26.09 10.96
N ILE A 120 -5.10 -25.88 9.83
CA ILE A 120 -3.80 -25.18 9.80
C ILE A 120 -3.96 -23.77 10.36
N VAL A 121 -4.94 -23.01 9.87
CA VAL A 121 -5.17 -21.63 10.32
C VAL A 121 -5.47 -21.60 11.81
N LYS A 122 -6.43 -22.41 12.27
CA LYS A 122 -6.84 -22.43 13.68
C LYS A 122 -5.69 -22.87 14.60
N LYS A 123 -4.97 -23.93 14.26
CA LYS A 123 -3.99 -24.56 15.18
C LYS A 123 -2.58 -24.01 15.05
N LEU A 124 -2.19 -23.50 13.89
CA LEU A 124 -0.78 -23.21 13.57
C LEU A 124 -0.53 -21.78 13.04
N VAL A 125 -1.59 -21.01 12.77
CA VAL A 125 -1.51 -19.63 12.23
C VAL A 125 -2.56 -18.74 12.91
N SER A 126 -2.72 -18.87 14.23
CA SER A 126 -3.70 -18.09 14.99
C SER A 126 -3.10 -17.55 16.28
N SER A 127 -3.27 -16.24 16.48
CA SER A 127 -2.97 -15.58 17.76
C SER A 127 -3.88 -16.05 18.90
N GLU A 128 -5.05 -16.61 18.61
CA GLU A 128 -5.93 -17.22 19.61
C GLU A 128 -5.29 -18.48 20.20
N THR A 129 -4.67 -19.32 19.35
CA THR A 129 -3.93 -20.50 19.81
C THR A 129 -2.75 -20.11 20.70
N LEU A 130 -2.05 -19.03 20.38
CA LEU A 130 -1.01 -18.50 21.26
C LEU A 130 -1.57 -18.05 22.61
N HIS A 131 -2.71 -17.35 22.65
CA HIS A 131 -3.35 -16.97 23.92
C HIS A 131 -3.71 -18.19 24.77
N HIS A 132 -4.22 -19.25 24.15
CA HIS A 132 -4.50 -20.49 24.86
C HIS A 132 -3.23 -21.16 25.38
N MET A 133 -2.14 -21.16 24.60
CA MET A 133 -0.86 -21.72 25.03
C MET A 133 -0.27 -20.96 26.23
N TYR A 134 -0.34 -19.63 26.23
CA TYR A 134 0.14 -18.81 27.36
C TYR A 134 -0.75 -18.87 28.61
N ALA A 135 -1.93 -19.50 28.52
CA ALA A 135 -2.79 -19.71 29.70
C ALA A 135 -2.38 -20.95 30.53
N TYR A 136 -1.50 -21.81 30.01
CA TYR A 136 -0.95 -22.94 30.75
C TYR A 136 0.25 -22.52 31.62
N SER A 137 0.63 -23.34 32.60
CA SER A 137 1.85 -23.12 33.40
C SER A 137 3.12 -23.25 32.56
N ASP A 138 4.15 -22.47 32.90
CA ASP A 138 5.44 -22.43 32.19
C ASP A 138 6.10 -23.81 31.99
N GLU A 139 5.85 -24.79 32.87
CA GLU A 139 6.42 -26.14 32.77
C GLU A 139 5.89 -26.96 31.57
N ASP A 140 4.71 -26.63 31.03
CA ASP A 140 4.10 -27.31 29.89
C ASP A 140 4.18 -26.52 28.57
N LEU A 141 4.79 -25.32 28.60
CA LEU A 141 4.84 -24.43 27.45
C LEU A 141 5.86 -24.93 26.43
N ASN A 142 5.39 -25.27 25.23
CA ASN A 142 6.26 -25.63 24.12
C ASN A 142 6.74 -24.34 23.41
N ASP A 143 7.86 -23.80 23.87
CA ASP A 143 8.46 -22.57 23.32
C ASP A 143 8.75 -22.65 21.82
N ILE A 144 9.16 -23.82 21.33
CA ILE A 144 9.47 -24.04 19.90
C ILE A 144 8.19 -23.94 19.06
N LEU A 145 7.11 -24.54 19.55
CA LEU A 145 5.81 -24.46 18.89
C LEU A 145 5.26 -23.04 18.93
N CYS A 146 5.35 -22.35 20.06
CA CYS A 146 4.93 -20.96 20.19
C CYS A 146 5.68 -20.05 19.21
N ALA A 147 7.01 -20.15 19.16
CA ALA A 147 7.85 -19.41 18.23
C ALA A 147 7.49 -19.73 16.76
N SER A 148 7.17 -20.99 16.46
CA SER A 148 6.77 -21.41 15.10
C SER A 148 5.42 -20.82 14.71
N ILE A 149 4.44 -20.79 15.61
CA ILE A 149 3.12 -20.19 15.36
C ILE A 149 3.25 -18.67 15.19
N MET A 150 4.05 -18.01 16.03
CA MET A 150 4.35 -16.58 15.89
C MET A 150 4.98 -16.27 14.53
N TRP A 151 6.00 -17.04 14.12
CA TRP A 151 6.60 -16.93 12.79
C TRP A 151 5.55 -17.08 11.69
N ASN A 152 4.72 -18.12 11.74
CA ASN A 152 3.70 -18.37 10.72
C ASN A 152 2.72 -17.19 10.60
N CYS A 153 2.27 -16.62 11.73
CA CYS A 153 1.34 -15.49 11.73
C CYS A 153 1.97 -14.25 11.07
N ASP A 154 3.20 -13.93 11.45
CA ASP A 154 3.87 -12.70 11.00
C ASP A 154 4.42 -12.83 9.58
N ALA A 155 5.04 -13.95 9.25
CA ALA A 155 5.66 -14.17 7.96
C ALA A 155 4.63 -14.43 6.85
N LEU A 156 3.48 -15.03 7.16
CA LEU A 156 2.38 -15.14 6.19
C LEU A 156 1.89 -13.74 5.78
N ARG A 157 1.69 -12.82 6.74
CA ARG A 157 1.32 -11.43 6.44
C ARG A 157 2.35 -10.70 5.57
N TYR A 158 3.63 -11.02 5.72
CA TYR A 158 4.68 -10.49 4.86
C TYR A 158 4.58 -10.99 3.42
N VAL A 159 4.36 -12.30 3.24
CA VAL A 159 4.17 -12.92 1.93
C VAL A 159 2.88 -12.40 1.28
N ASP A 160 1.78 -12.34 2.03
CA ASP A 160 0.50 -11.81 1.55
C ASP A 160 0.63 -10.37 1.06
N LEU A 161 1.37 -9.52 1.79
CA LEU A 161 1.60 -8.13 1.38
C LEU A 161 2.40 -8.02 0.08
N ASP A 162 3.44 -8.84 -0.06
CA ASP A 162 4.26 -8.85 -1.27
C ASP A 162 3.49 -9.35 -2.50
N ASP A 163 2.68 -10.41 -2.33
CA ASP A 163 1.77 -10.90 -3.37
C ASP A 163 0.68 -9.87 -3.68
N ALA A 164 0.13 -9.19 -2.67
CA ALA A 164 -0.87 -8.12 -2.85
C ALA A 164 -0.30 -6.95 -3.64
N ILE A 165 0.94 -6.53 -3.38
CA ILE A 165 1.62 -5.50 -4.16
C ILE A 165 1.81 -5.93 -5.62
N LYS A 166 2.20 -7.18 -5.87
CA LYS A 166 2.41 -7.72 -7.23
C LYS A 166 1.10 -7.92 -8.00
N SER A 167 0.03 -8.24 -7.30
CA SER A 167 -1.30 -8.50 -7.85
C SER A 167 -2.24 -7.31 -7.80
N GLU A 168 -1.75 -6.17 -7.28
CA GLU A 168 -2.52 -4.92 -7.13
C GLU A 168 -3.75 -5.08 -6.22
N ASP A 169 -3.70 -5.99 -5.23
CA ASP A 169 -4.74 -6.18 -4.22
C ASP A 169 -4.64 -5.12 -3.11
N ILE A 170 -5.18 -3.93 -3.42
CA ILE A 170 -5.18 -2.78 -2.51
C ILE A 170 -5.92 -3.10 -1.19
N GLY A 171 -6.93 -3.97 -1.22
CA GLY A 171 -7.66 -4.35 -0.01
C GLY A 171 -6.75 -5.02 1.02
N VAL A 172 -5.98 -6.01 0.58
CA VAL A 172 -4.99 -6.69 1.44
C VAL A 172 -3.88 -5.74 1.88
N MET A 173 -3.44 -4.84 1.01
CA MET A 173 -2.44 -3.83 1.34
C MET A 173 -2.92 -2.90 2.47
N GLU A 174 -4.15 -2.38 2.38
CA GLU A 174 -4.76 -1.52 3.40
C GLU A 174 -5.01 -2.27 4.72
N GLU A 175 -5.57 -3.48 4.67
CA GLU A 175 -5.79 -4.31 5.86
C GLU A 175 -4.48 -4.60 6.61
N THR A 176 -3.37 -4.71 5.87
CA THR A 176 -2.05 -4.98 6.44
C THR A 176 -1.48 -3.77 7.20
N LEU A 177 -1.93 -2.54 6.92
CA LEU A 177 -1.44 -1.34 7.61
C LEU A 177 -1.66 -1.39 9.12
N LEU A 178 -2.81 -1.89 9.58
CA LEU A 178 -3.07 -2.00 11.01
C LEU A 178 -2.13 -3.01 11.69
N HIS A 179 -1.85 -4.14 11.04
CA HIS A 179 -0.87 -5.10 11.53
C HIS A 179 0.53 -4.48 11.60
N LEU A 180 0.94 -3.75 10.55
CA LEU A 180 2.22 -3.07 10.50
C LEU A 180 2.35 -1.98 11.57
N LEU A 181 1.27 -1.26 11.87
CA LEU A 181 1.24 -0.29 12.95
C LEU A 181 1.62 -0.94 14.28
N PHE A 182 0.90 -1.99 14.68
CA PHE A 182 1.17 -2.68 15.94
C PHE A 182 2.57 -3.31 15.96
N ARG A 183 3.00 -3.87 14.83
CA ARG A 183 4.34 -4.44 14.68
C ARG A 183 5.44 -3.39 14.87
N PHE A 184 5.30 -2.21 14.27
CA PHE A 184 6.31 -1.15 14.40
C PHE A 184 6.28 -0.47 15.77
N VAL A 185 5.11 -0.33 16.38
CA VAL A 185 5.00 0.11 17.78
C VAL A 185 5.73 -0.86 18.70
N GLY A 186 5.41 -2.16 18.63
CA GLY A 186 6.04 -3.20 19.44
C GLY A 186 7.53 -3.39 19.16
N GLY A 187 7.95 -3.18 17.90
CA GLY A 187 9.34 -3.23 17.46
C GLY A 187 10.16 -1.96 17.70
N ASN A 188 9.60 -0.96 18.39
CA ASN A 188 10.21 0.35 18.63
C ASN A 188 10.74 1.03 17.35
N ASN A 189 9.93 0.98 16.28
CA ASN A 189 10.23 1.58 15.00
C ASN A 189 9.36 2.82 14.77
N SER A 190 9.63 3.88 15.54
CA SER A 190 8.82 5.10 15.59
C SER A 190 8.66 5.81 14.25
N LYS A 191 9.68 5.77 13.38
CA LYS A 191 9.61 6.35 12.04
C LYS A 191 8.50 5.71 11.21
N TYR A 192 8.54 4.39 11.03
CA TYR A 192 7.53 3.67 10.25
C TYR A 192 6.18 3.56 10.97
N THR A 193 6.18 3.68 12.31
CA THR A 193 4.93 3.88 13.08
C THR A 193 4.23 5.16 12.65
N ILE A 194 4.97 6.28 12.58
CA ILE A 194 4.41 7.57 12.15
C ILE A 194 3.96 7.49 10.68
N GLU A 195 4.77 6.91 9.79
CA GLU A 195 4.40 6.75 8.37
C GLU A 195 3.09 5.96 8.20
N VAL A 196 2.91 4.86 8.95
CA VAL A 196 1.65 4.09 8.93
C VAL A 196 0.49 4.86 9.58
N LEU A 197 0.74 5.61 10.65
CA LEU A 197 -0.29 6.47 11.25
C LEU A 197 -0.72 7.60 10.30
N GLU A 198 0.20 8.21 9.57
CA GLU A 198 -0.10 9.23 8.57
C GLU A 198 -0.96 8.67 7.44
N LEU A 199 -0.67 7.44 6.98
CA LEU A 199 -1.53 6.70 6.05
C LEU A 199 -2.92 6.43 6.61
N LEU A 200 -3.02 6.03 7.88
CA LEU A 200 -4.30 5.72 8.53
C LEU A 200 -5.11 6.98 8.89
N GLN A 201 -4.46 8.14 9.13
CA GLN A 201 -5.09 9.35 9.67
C GLN A 201 -5.41 10.44 8.64
N CYS A 202 -4.68 10.56 7.53
CA CYS A 202 -4.67 11.81 6.77
C CYS A 202 -4.97 11.65 5.27
N TRP A 203 -6.26 11.55 4.95
CA TRP A 203 -6.75 11.62 3.56
C TRP A 203 -6.99 13.08 3.14
N LEU A 204 -7.27 13.95 4.13
CA LEU A 204 -7.65 15.35 3.96
C LEU A 204 -6.95 16.23 5.00
N VAL A 205 -6.50 17.41 4.58
CA VAL A 205 -5.96 18.45 5.46
C VAL A 205 -6.78 19.74 5.34
N ASN A 206 -6.86 20.51 6.42
CA ASN A 206 -7.56 21.78 6.46
C ASN A 206 -6.73 22.84 7.18
N PHE A 207 -5.99 23.64 6.42
CA PHE A 207 -5.11 24.69 6.97
C PHE A 207 -5.86 25.88 7.58
N THR A 208 -7.18 25.97 7.37
CA THR A 208 -7.97 27.15 7.74
C THR A 208 -8.98 26.88 8.85
N GLY A 209 -9.22 25.60 9.18
CA GLY A 209 -10.24 25.19 10.16
C GLY A 209 -11.69 25.47 9.74
N LYS A 210 -11.95 25.88 8.49
CA LYS A 210 -13.29 26.25 8.01
C LYS A 210 -14.04 25.05 7.40
N TYR A 211 -15.37 25.13 7.39
CA TYR A 211 -16.21 24.14 6.72
C TYR A 211 -15.98 24.17 5.19
N HIS A 212 -15.97 23.01 4.53
CA HIS A 212 -15.68 22.81 3.09
C HIS A 212 -14.29 23.22 2.57
N THR A 213 -13.29 23.42 3.43
CA THR A 213 -11.92 23.75 3.00
C THR A 213 -10.92 22.60 3.19
N HIS A 214 -11.42 21.38 3.38
CA HIS A 214 -10.60 20.18 3.38
C HIS A 214 -10.07 19.92 1.97
N MET A 215 -8.79 19.61 1.85
CA MET A 215 -8.17 19.25 0.57
C MET A 215 -7.32 17.98 0.74
N PRO A 216 -7.16 17.17 -0.32
CA PRO A 216 -6.30 16.00 -0.26
C PRO A 216 -4.89 16.37 0.20
N ILE A 217 -4.29 15.55 1.07
CA ILE A 217 -2.94 15.81 1.60
C ILE A 217 -1.88 15.94 0.50
N SER A 218 -2.04 15.19 -0.60
CA SER A 218 -1.19 15.29 -1.79
C SER A 218 -1.25 16.67 -2.45
N LYS A 219 -2.45 17.26 -2.55
CA LYS A 219 -2.67 18.62 -3.07
C LYS A 219 -2.04 19.68 -2.16
N ALA A 220 -2.11 19.46 -0.85
CA ALA A 220 -1.44 20.31 0.12
C ALA A 220 0.09 20.21 0.06
N GLN A 221 0.63 19.01 -0.15
CA GLN A 221 2.06 18.78 -0.35
C GLN A 221 2.56 19.44 -1.65
N GLU A 222 1.78 19.35 -2.74
CA GLU A 222 2.06 20.02 -4.00
C GLU A 222 2.12 21.57 -3.84
N TYR A 223 1.20 22.15 -3.06
CA TYR A 223 1.26 23.58 -2.74
C TYR A 223 2.49 23.95 -1.90
N ASN A 224 2.92 23.08 -1.00
CA ASN A 224 4.12 23.31 -0.18
C ASN A 224 5.42 23.17 -1.01
N ILE A 225 5.49 22.23 -1.95
CA ILE A 225 6.63 22.05 -2.85
C ILE A 225 6.79 23.26 -3.78
N LYS A 226 5.69 23.82 -4.30
CA LYS A 226 5.73 25.04 -5.12
C LYS A 226 6.26 26.27 -4.36
N ALA A 227 5.95 26.38 -3.07
CA ALA A 227 6.40 27.49 -2.22
C ALA A 227 7.88 27.36 -1.80
N VAL A 228 8.42 26.14 -1.82
CA VAL A 228 9.73 25.79 -1.31
C VAL A 228 10.53 25.24 -2.49
N LYS A 229 10.90 26.11 -3.45
CA LYS A 229 11.88 25.77 -4.51
C LYS A 229 13.26 25.57 -3.89
N VAL A 230 13.43 24.50 -3.11
CA VAL A 230 14.73 23.89 -2.86
C VAL A 230 14.72 22.56 -3.59
N GLY A 231 15.74 22.33 -4.41
CA GLY A 231 15.85 21.12 -5.20
C GLY A 231 15.84 19.85 -4.32
N PRO A 232 15.66 18.68 -4.94
CA PRO A 232 15.46 17.39 -4.25
C PRO A 232 16.59 16.94 -3.29
N ASN A 233 17.67 17.73 -3.16
CA ASN A 233 18.86 17.43 -2.36
C ASN A 233 19.04 18.36 -1.15
N ALA A 234 18.02 19.12 -0.74
CA ALA A 234 18.18 20.05 0.38
C ALA A 234 18.24 19.33 1.75
N PRO A 235 19.23 19.65 2.60
CA PRO A 235 19.33 19.11 3.95
C PRO A 235 18.10 19.40 4.81
N TRP A 236 17.73 18.46 5.68
CA TRP A 236 16.60 18.60 6.61
C TRP A 236 16.67 19.84 7.51
N ASP A 237 17.88 20.27 7.88
CA ASP A 237 18.09 21.47 8.69
C ASP A 237 17.75 22.75 7.93
N ASP A 238 17.94 22.76 6.60
CA ASP A 238 17.55 23.88 5.75
C ASP A 238 16.02 23.95 5.60
N MET A 239 15.36 22.80 5.48
CA MET A 239 13.89 22.73 5.50
C MET A 239 13.33 23.19 6.85
N LYS A 240 13.90 22.75 7.98
CA LYS A 240 13.47 23.18 9.32
C LYS A 240 13.65 24.68 9.52
N ARG A 241 14.74 25.26 9.02
CA ARG A 241 15.00 26.71 9.07
C ARG A 241 14.04 27.52 8.19
N THR A 242 13.67 26.98 7.04
CA THR A 242 12.85 27.70 6.05
C THR A 242 11.35 27.57 6.30
N LYS A 243 10.89 26.42 6.84
CA LYS A 243 9.46 26.12 7.08
C LYS A 243 8.70 27.19 7.89
N PRO A 244 9.22 27.69 9.03
CA PRO A 244 8.54 28.75 9.79
C PRO A 244 8.46 30.07 9.02
N ALA A 245 9.37 30.31 8.08
CA ALA A 245 9.41 31.52 7.27
C ALA A 245 8.49 31.46 6.04
N ILE A 246 7.98 30.27 5.66
CA ILE A 246 7.13 30.08 4.46
C ILE A 246 5.93 31.04 4.44
N PRO A 247 5.15 31.23 5.52
CA PRO A 247 4.00 32.16 5.49
C PRO A 247 4.43 33.60 5.21
N THR A 248 5.54 34.03 5.81
CA THR A 248 6.12 35.37 5.62
C THR A 248 6.70 35.52 4.22
N LEU A 249 7.40 34.51 3.71
CA LEU A 249 7.92 34.49 2.34
C LEU A 249 6.79 34.54 1.31
N HIS A 250 5.67 33.84 1.55
CA HIS A 250 4.47 33.95 0.73
C HIS A 250 3.87 35.35 0.73
N ALA A 251 3.79 35.99 1.90
CA ALA A 251 3.28 37.35 2.03
C ALA A 251 4.19 38.36 1.33
N VAL A 252 5.51 38.23 1.48
CA VAL A 252 6.52 39.06 0.80
C VAL A 252 6.50 38.83 -0.71
N HIS A 253 6.38 37.58 -1.16
CA HIS A 253 6.28 37.24 -2.58
C HIS A 253 5.04 37.87 -3.21
N LYS A 254 3.86 37.71 -2.60
CA LYS A 254 2.62 38.39 -3.04
C LYS A 254 2.73 39.91 -3.03
N TYR A 255 3.44 40.48 -2.05
CA TYR A 255 3.67 41.92 -1.99
C TYR A 255 4.58 42.38 -3.13
N LEU A 256 5.69 41.67 -3.39
CA LEU A 256 6.63 41.99 -4.46
C LEU A 256 6.01 41.81 -5.86
N GLU A 257 5.24 40.75 -6.08
CA GLU A 257 4.46 40.54 -7.33
C GLU A 257 3.47 41.69 -7.59
N ARG A 258 2.94 42.33 -6.54
CA ARG A 258 2.07 43.52 -6.67
C ARG A 258 2.84 44.80 -6.96
N GLN A 259 4.09 44.90 -6.51
CA GLN A 259 4.92 46.11 -6.66
C GLN A 259 5.74 46.10 -7.95
N ILE A 260 6.10 44.91 -8.45
CA ILE A 260 6.92 44.73 -9.64
C ILE A 260 6.01 44.11 -10.71
N TYR A 261 5.63 44.90 -11.72
CA TYR A 261 4.95 44.38 -12.90
C TYR A 261 5.90 43.49 -13.70
N THR A 262 6.05 42.24 -13.28
CA THR A 262 6.80 41.24 -14.05
C THR A 262 5.93 40.75 -15.21
N LEU A 263 6.40 41.00 -16.43
CA LEU A 263 5.87 40.35 -17.62
C LEU A 263 6.15 38.85 -17.49
N GLN A 264 5.09 38.07 -17.27
CA GLN A 264 5.04 36.60 -17.24
C GLN A 264 5.65 35.89 -16.02
N CYS A 265 4.90 35.89 -14.92
CA CYS A 265 4.61 34.64 -14.21
C CYS A 265 3.09 34.61 -14.00
N GLY A 266 2.40 33.69 -14.66
CA GLY A 266 0.95 33.52 -14.46
C GLY A 266 0.68 33.03 -13.05
N SER A 267 0.34 33.95 -12.14
CA SER A 267 -0.18 33.63 -10.80
C SER A 267 -1.65 33.19 -10.85
N SER A 268 -2.26 33.32 -12.02
CA SER A 268 -3.54 32.78 -12.42
C SER A 268 -3.32 31.92 -13.66
N HIS A 269 -3.82 30.69 -13.69
CA HIS A 269 -4.49 30.31 -14.93
C HIS A 269 -5.56 31.38 -15.11
N THR A 270 -5.59 32.10 -16.23
CA THR A 270 -6.80 32.84 -16.58
C THR A 270 -7.89 31.81 -16.41
N ASP A 271 -8.76 31.97 -15.39
CA ASP A 271 -9.89 31.08 -15.26
C ASP A 271 -10.54 31.15 -16.64
N PRO A 272 -10.62 30.02 -17.37
CA PRO A 272 -11.30 30.00 -18.65
C PRO A 272 -12.60 30.72 -18.38
N SER A 273 -12.88 31.81 -19.11
CA SER A 273 -14.01 32.67 -18.80
C SER A 273 -15.21 31.75 -18.86
N GLN A 274 -15.68 31.30 -17.71
CA GLN A 274 -16.56 30.14 -17.63
C GLN A 274 -17.80 30.46 -18.46
N GLU A 275 -18.23 31.71 -18.41
CA GLU A 275 -19.32 32.25 -19.20
C GLU A 275 -19.00 32.30 -20.70
N HIS A 276 -17.79 32.69 -21.11
CA HIS A 276 -17.39 32.67 -22.52
C HIS A 276 -17.29 31.24 -23.07
N ASP A 277 -16.79 30.31 -22.29
CA ASP A 277 -16.61 28.92 -22.70
C ASP A 277 -17.93 28.16 -22.68
N LEU A 278 -18.79 28.44 -21.69
CA LEU A 278 -20.18 28.01 -21.68
C LEU A 278 -20.92 28.61 -22.87
N GLN A 279 -20.78 29.91 -23.17
CA GLN A 279 -21.40 30.51 -24.36
C GLN A 279 -20.84 29.92 -25.66
N THR A 280 -19.55 29.60 -25.72
CA THR A 280 -18.94 28.94 -26.88
C THR A 280 -19.54 27.55 -27.06
N LEU A 281 -19.68 26.77 -25.98
CA LEU A 281 -20.31 25.45 -26.00
C LEU A 281 -21.80 25.54 -26.33
N ASP A 282 -22.52 26.49 -25.74
CA ASP A 282 -23.96 26.69 -25.95
C ASP A 282 -24.25 27.09 -27.40
N ASN A 283 -23.42 27.97 -27.98
CA ASN A 283 -23.48 28.34 -29.40
C ASN A 283 -23.17 27.15 -30.32
N VAL A 284 -22.16 26.33 -29.98
CA VAL A 284 -21.82 25.11 -30.74
C VAL A 284 -22.95 24.07 -30.66
N TYR A 285 -23.56 23.91 -29.49
CA TYR A 285 -24.65 22.95 -29.27
C TYR A 285 -25.96 23.39 -29.93
N GLN A 286 -26.27 24.68 -29.89
CA GLN A 286 -27.41 25.25 -30.61
C GLN A 286 -27.22 25.19 -32.14
N SER A 287 -26.02 25.53 -32.65
CA SER A 287 -25.73 25.49 -34.09
C SER A 287 -25.62 24.08 -34.67
N SER A 288 -25.21 23.11 -33.85
CA SER A 288 -25.10 21.70 -34.24
C SER A 288 -26.40 20.92 -34.01
N ASP A 289 -27.45 21.61 -33.53
CA ASP A 289 -28.80 21.07 -33.29
C ASP A 289 -28.77 19.71 -32.55
N ILE A 290 -27.83 19.57 -31.60
CA ILE A 290 -27.50 18.27 -30.97
C ILE A 290 -28.65 17.66 -30.17
N HIS A 291 -29.72 18.43 -29.97
CA HIS A 291 -30.94 18.03 -29.27
C HIS A 291 -32.16 17.95 -30.21
N ALA A 292 -32.04 18.29 -31.50
CA ALA A 292 -33.09 18.09 -32.48
C ALA A 292 -33.13 16.63 -32.96
N ARG A 293 -34.29 16.01 -32.82
CA ARG A 293 -34.49 14.58 -33.12
C ARG A 293 -34.81 14.41 -34.62
N GLY A 294 -33.78 14.25 -35.47
CA GLY A 294 -34.03 14.00 -36.89
C GLY A 294 -32.80 13.67 -37.77
N LYS A 295 -32.65 12.37 -38.06
CA LYS A 295 -31.89 11.68 -39.15
C LYS A 295 -30.41 12.02 -39.37
N SER A 296 -29.61 10.99 -39.16
CA SER A 296 -28.19 10.83 -39.52
C SER A 296 -27.85 11.33 -40.91
N ASP A 297 -26.66 11.90 -41.08
CA ASP A 297 -25.83 11.60 -42.24
C ASP A 297 -24.37 11.40 -41.81
N GLN A 298 -23.80 10.36 -42.41
CA GLN A 298 -22.40 9.97 -42.33
C GLN A 298 -21.49 11.14 -42.75
N VAL A 299 -20.22 11.16 -42.33
CA VAL A 299 -19.06 11.36 -43.23
C VAL A 299 -17.74 11.40 -42.42
N THR A 300 -16.94 10.37 -42.71
CA THR A 300 -15.46 10.29 -42.84
C THR A 300 -14.54 10.73 -41.70
N ASP A 301 -13.97 9.69 -41.09
CA ASP A 301 -12.54 9.47 -40.88
C ASP A 301 -11.63 10.25 -41.87
N ILE A 302 -10.78 11.15 -41.38
CA ILE A 302 -9.47 11.47 -42.00
C ILE A 302 -8.46 11.82 -40.90
N CYS A 303 -7.45 10.95 -40.82
CA CYS A 303 -6.11 11.08 -40.25
C CYS A 303 -5.42 12.46 -40.37
N ASP A 304 -4.35 12.60 -39.57
CA ASP A 304 -2.99 13.01 -39.99
C ASP A 304 -2.36 14.18 -39.19
N LYS A 305 -1.19 13.84 -38.61
CA LYS A 305 0.01 14.67 -38.34
C LYS A 305 -0.11 15.63 -37.14
N TRP A 306 0.72 15.60 -36.10
CA TRP A 306 2.12 15.17 -35.90
C TRP A 306 2.32 14.61 -34.48
#